data_AF-G0M9W8-F1
#
_entry.id   AF-G0M9W8-F1
#
_cell.length_a   1.000
_cell.length_b   1.000
_cell.length_c   1.000
_cell.angle_alpha   90.00
_cell.angle_beta   90.00
_cell.angle_gamma   90.00
#
_symmetry.space_group_name_H-M   'P 1'
#
loop_
_entity.id
_entity.type
_entity.pdbx_description
1 polymer ?
#
loop_
_entity_poly.entity_id
_entity_poly.type
_entity_poly.pdbx_seq_one_letter_code
_entity_poly.pdbx_strand_id
1 'polypeptide(L)'
;MRSTLILLLCYSVYSAPMDFTDMLGEKCQDAAEKIKLTQCAPMLTEFGQESMVIDPEAKVGDPKIVSLITLCKKLMICIEPTCLSETIKDTTYVTCTEIELRNTELGSCITKIEKEKPDMSKYTCMGPEDYKNGVIQLGMYTSNQECLRSVLKDYCGEKSIENYDADIQKAVKMAQVTQSIVIQLFAGNSTNGWMK
;
A
#
# COMPACT_ATOMS: atom_id res chain seq x y z
N MET A 1 11.04 5.64 -10.88
CA MET A 1 10.77 6.70 -9.88
C MET A 1 10.13 6.00 -8.69
N ARG A 2 10.78 6.02 -7.51
CA ARG A 2 10.33 5.28 -6.32
C ARG A 2 8.98 5.83 -5.86
N SER A 3 7.96 4.97 -5.80
CA SER A 3 6.63 5.31 -5.26
C SER A 3 6.81 6.01 -3.92
N THR A 4 6.36 7.26 -3.81
CA THR A 4 6.64 8.11 -2.64
C THR A 4 5.93 7.61 -1.38
N LEU A 5 4.95 6.70 -1.52
CA LEU A 5 4.39 5.92 -0.42
C LEU A 5 5.45 5.03 0.27
N ILE A 6 6.36 4.45 -0.52
CA ILE A 6 7.52 3.68 -0.01
C ILE A 6 8.54 4.62 0.65
N LEU A 7 8.66 5.87 0.20
CA LEU A 7 9.62 6.81 0.77
C LEU A 7 9.22 7.30 2.17
N LEU A 8 7.94 7.41 2.51
CA LEU A 8 7.52 7.71 3.88
C LEU A 8 7.69 6.53 4.83
N LEU A 9 7.63 5.29 4.33
CA LEU A 9 7.96 4.07 5.10
C LEU A 9 9.47 3.76 5.13
N CYS A 10 10.27 4.28 4.19
CA CYS A 10 11.72 4.08 4.19
C CYS A 10 12.51 5.20 4.87
N TYR A 11 12.15 6.49 4.75
CA TYR A 11 13.00 7.58 5.28
C TYR A 11 13.05 7.67 6.81
N SER A 12 12.06 7.12 7.53
CA SER A 12 12.05 7.11 9.00
C SER A 12 12.61 5.82 9.61
N VAL A 13 12.91 4.78 8.81
CA VAL A 13 13.32 3.45 9.29
C VAL A 13 14.84 3.21 9.16
N TYR A 14 15.60 4.15 8.58
CA TYR A 14 17.02 3.95 8.26
C TYR A 14 18.03 4.04 9.43
N SER A 15 17.62 4.04 10.70
CA SER A 15 18.58 4.08 11.82
C SER A 15 18.31 3.17 13.02
N ALA A 16 17.28 2.31 12.98
CA ALA A 16 17.10 1.30 14.03
C ALA A 16 17.35 -0.11 13.46
N PRO A 17 18.19 -0.95 14.10
CA PRO A 17 18.29 -2.35 13.73
C PRO A 17 16.92 -3.01 13.92
N MET A 18 16.34 -3.52 12.82
CA MET A 18 15.10 -4.29 12.88
C MET A 18 15.36 -5.61 13.63
N ASP A 19 14.73 -5.77 14.79
CA ASP A 19 14.70 -7.04 15.49
C ASP A 19 13.68 -7.97 14.81
N PHE A 20 14.18 -8.98 14.09
CA PHE A 20 13.36 -9.96 13.37
C PHE A 20 12.57 -10.88 14.31
N THR A 21 12.83 -10.86 15.62
CA THR A 21 12.14 -11.69 16.62
C THR A 21 10.70 -11.22 16.85
N ASP A 22 10.40 -9.93 16.64
CA ASP A 22 9.05 -9.35 16.70
C ASP A 22 8.22 -9.57 15.41
N MET A 23 8.83 -10.07 14.33
CA MET A 23 8.13 -10.34 13.07
C MET A 23 7.32 -11.64 13.11
N LEU A 24 7.65 -12.54 14.05
CA LEU A 24 6.88 -13.75 14.33
C LEU A 24 6.03 -13.45 15.57
N GLY A 25 4.70 -13.57 15.49
CA GLY A 25 3.85 -13.36 16.66
C GLY A 25 4.25 -14.31 17.79
N GLU A 26 4.02 -13.94 19.06
CA GLU A 26 4.42 -14.75 20.24
C GLU A 26 3.98 -16.23 20.14
N LYS A 27 2.88 -16.48 19.42
CA LYS A 27 2.30 -17.80 19.16
C LYS A 27 3.05 -18.65 18.12
N CYS A 28 3.93 -18.06 17.30
CA CYS A 28 4.72 -18.78 16.29
C CYS A 28 5.79 -19.70 16.86
N GLN A 29 5.93 -19.81 18.19
CA GLN A 29 6.82 -20.79 18.80
C GLN A 29 6.22 -22.20 18.83
N ASP A 30 4.89 -22.33 18.73
CA ASP A 30 4.19 -23.63 18.70
C ASP A 30 4.47 -24.41 17.41
N ALA A 31 4.64 -25.73 17.54
CA ALA A 31 5.00 -26.59 16.42
C ALA A 31 3.89 -26.72 15.36
N ALA A 32 2.62 -26.72 15.75
CA ALA A 32 1.50 -26.77 14.81
C ALA A 32 1.37 -25.44 14.05
N GLU A 33 1.61 -24.31 14.72
CA GLU A 33 1.64 -22.99 14.10
C GLU A 33 2.82 -22.82 13.12
N LYS A 34 4.00 -23.35 13.45
CA LYS A 34 5.16 -23.38 12.54
C LYS A 34 4.88 -24.16 11.26
N ILE A 35 4.13 -25.26 11.33
CA ILE A 35 3.77 -26.07 10.15
C ILE A 35 2.90 -25.25 9.19
N LYS A 36 1.89 -24.54 9.70
CA LYS A 36 1.04 -23.66 8.88
C LYS A 36 1.86 -22.59 8.16
N LEU A 37 2.76 -21.91 8.88
CA LEU A 37 3.64 -20.89 8.29
C LEU A 37 4.58 -21.48 7.23
N THR A 38 5.14 -22.66 7.48
CA THR A 38 6.05 -23.33 6.55
C THR A 38 5.39 -23.61 5.19
N GLN A 39 4.08 -23.89 5.17
CA GLN A 39 3.32 -24.07 3.92
C GLN A 39 3.21 -22.77 3.12
N CYS A 40 3.21 -21.62 3.78
CA CYS A 40 3.12 -20.30 3.13
C CYS A 40 4.47 -19.69 2.77
N ALA A 41 5.57 -20.17 3.38
CA ALA A 41 6.91 -19.61 3.23
C ALA A 41 7.41 -19.49 1.76
N PRO A 42 7.14 -20.46 0.86
CA PRO A 42 7.49 -20.31 -0.55
C PRO A 42 6.77 -19.14 -1.21
N MET A 43 5.45 -19.00 -0.96
CA MET A 43 4.67 -17.89 -1.50
C MET A 43 5.08 -16.53 -0.92
N LEU A 44 5.43 -16.47 0.36
CA LEU A 44 5.99 -15.26 0.98
C LEU A 44 7.29 -14.82 0.31
N THR A 45 8.17 -15.80 0.03
CA THR A 45 9.46 -15.54 -0.62
C THR A 45 9.26 -15.06 -2.06
N GLU A 46 8.44 -15.77 -2.84
CA GLU A 46 8.09 -15.40 -4.21
C GLU A 46 7.46 -14.00 -4.25
N PHE A 47 6.52 -13.72 -3.34
CA PHE A 47 5.88 -12.41 -3.25
C PHE A 47 6.87 -11.29 -2.93
N GLY A 48 7.77 -11.51 -1.96
CA GLY A 48 8.81 -10.54 -1.62
C GLY A 48 9.74 -10.24 -2.80
N GLN A 49 10.11 -11.26 -3.58
CA GLN A 49 10.97 -11.08 -4.75
C GLN A 49 10.27 -10.35 -5.90
N GLU A 50 9.07 -10.81 -6.26
CA GLU A 50 8.32 -10.27 -7.40
C GLU A 50 7.78 -8.85 -7.14
N SER A 51 7.39 -8.54 -5.90
CA SER A 51 6.91 -7.20 -5.54
C SER A 51 7.99 -6.11 -5.60
N MET A 52 9.26 -6.47 -5.42
CA MET A 52 10.38 -5.52 -5.47
C MET A 52 10.77 -5.10 -6.89
N VAL A 53 10.41 -5.88 -7.90
CA VAL A 53 10.85 -5.68 -9.30
C VAL A 53 9.71 -5.26 -10.24
N ILE A 54 8.56 -4.85 -9.69
CA ILE A 54 7.45 -4.34 -10.48
C ILE A 54 7.91 -3.08 -11.22
N ASP A 55 7.74 -3.10 -12.54
CA ASP A 55 7.98 -1.93 -13.38
C ASP A 55 6.96 -0.84 -13.04
N PRO A 56 7.39 0.36 -12.58
CA PRO A 56 6.49 1.47 -12.29
C PRO A 56 5.76 2.02 -13.53
N GLU A 57 6.16 1.62 -14.74
CA GLU A 57 5.56 2.02 -16.01
C GLU A 57 4.77 0.88 -16.68
N ALA A 58 4.62 -0.26 -15.99
CA ALA A 58 3.81 -1.36 -16.48
C ALA A 58 2.37 -0.91 -16.74
N LYS A 59 1.83 -1.39 -17.86
CA LYS A 59 0.48 -1.05 -18.30
C LYS A 59 -0.55 -1.87 -17.53
N VAL A 60 -1.77 -1.35 -17.44
CA VAL A 60 -2.94 -2.11 -16.98
C VAL A 60 -3.04 -3.41 -17.77
N GLY A 61 -3.15 -4.53 -17.06
CA GLY A 61 -3.20 -5.87 -17.65
C GLY A 61 -1.85 -6.48 -17.99
N ASP A 62 -0.73 -5.87 -17.57
CA ASP A 62 0.60 -6.49 -17.69
C ASP A 62 0.59 -7.91 -17.07
N PRO A 63 1.01 -8.95 -17.81
CA PRO A 63 0.95 -10.32 -17.32
C PRO A 63 1.71 -10.56 -16.01
N LYS A 64 2.81 -9.85 -15.76
CA LYS A 64 3.57 -9.97 -14.51
C LYS A 64 2.78 -9.40 -13.34
N ILE A 65 2.14 -8.24 -13.52
CA ILE A 65 1.27 -7.65 -12.50
C ILE A 65 0.06 -8.57 -12.24
N VAL A 66 -0.58 -9.09 -13.30
CA VAL A 66 -1.71 -10.02 -13.16
C VAL A 66 -1.31 -11.31 -12.41
N SER A 67 -0.14 -11.85 -12.70
CA SER A 67 0.42 -13.00 -11.98
C SER A 67 0.64 -12.67 -10.51
N LEU A 68 1.23 -11.50 -10.22
CA LEU A 68 1.48 -11.07 -8.85
C LEU A 68 0.20 -10.79 -8.06
N ILE A 69 -0.84 -10.23 -8.68
CA ILE A 69 -2.18 -10.11 -8.08
C ILE A 69 -2.74 -11.49 -7.73
N THR A 70 -2.51 -12.48 -8.60
CA THR A 70 -2.93 -13.87 -8.33
C THR A 70 -2.16 -14.47 -7.15
N LEU A 71 -0.85 -14.24 -7.08
CA LEU A 71 -0.01 -14.65 -5.96
C LEU A 71 -0.48 -14.00 -4.66
N CYS A 72 -0.77 -12.70 -4.67
CA CYS A 72 -1.34 -11.95 -3.54
C CYS A 72 -2.58 -12.60 -2.96
N LYS A 73 -3.56 -12.96 -3.80
CA LYS A 73 -4.79 -13.61 -3.34
C LYS A 73 -4.52 -14.95 -2.66
N LYS A 74 -3.65 -15.77 -3.25
CA LYS A 74 -3.25 -17.07 -2.66
C LYS A 74 -2.49 -16.88 -1.35
N LEU A 75 -1.57 -15.92 -1.33
CA LEU A 75 -0.76 -15.62 -0.17
C LEU A 75 -1.62 -15.14 1.00
N MET A 76 -2.52 -14.19 0.79
CA MET A 76 -3.43 -13.68 1.83
C MET A 76 -4.27 -14.82 2.43
N ILE A 77 -4.82 -15.70 1.60
CA ILE A 77 -5.55 -16.90 2.09
C ILE A 77 -4.65 -17.80 2.93
N CYS A 78 -3.38 -17.96 2.52
CA CYS A 78 -2.43 -18.81 3.23
C CYS A 78 -2.03 -18.24 4.59
N ILE A 79 -1.69 -16.94 4.65
CA ILE A 79 -1.14 -16.33 5.86
C ILE A 79 -2.19 -15.97 6.91
N GLU A 80 -3.45 -15.78 6.50
CA GLU A 80 -4.55 -15.41 7.41
C GLU A 80 -4.65 -16.32 8.64
N PRO A 81 -4.70 -17.67 8.51
CA PRO A 81 -4.78 -18.59 9.65
C PRO A 81 -3.44 -18.83 10.37
N THR A 82 -2.35 -18.18 9.96
CA THR A 82 -1.03 -18.37 10.54
C THR A 82 -0.82 -17.48 11.77
N CYS A 83 0.21 -17.84 12.54
CA CYS A 83 0.69 -17.12 13.71
C CYS A 83 1.46 -15.82 13.41
N LEU A 84 1.59 -15.41 12.12
CA LEU A 84 2.23 -14.16 11.76
C LEU A 84 1.58 -12.97 12.48
N SER A 85 2.39 -11.97 12.83
CA SER A 85 1.85 -10.76 13.46
C SER A 85 0.91 -10.03 12.52
N GLU A 86 -0.09 -9.36 13.10
CA GLU A 86 -1.03 -8.55 12.33
C GLU A 86 -0.31 -7.48 11.51
N THR A 87 0.78 -6.92 12.02
CA THR A 87 1.63 -5.98 11.27
C THR A 87 2.14 -6.57 9.95
N ILE A 88 2.55 -7.85 9.93
CA ILE A 88 3.02 -8.52 8.69
C ILE A 88 1.83 -8.81 7.75
N LYS A 89 0.70 -9.26 8.29
CA LYS A 89 -0.52 -9.51 7.50
C LYS A 89 -1.04 -8.22 6.88
N ASP A 90 -1.11 -7.15 7.66
CA ASP A 90 -1.53 -5.81 7.23
C ASP A 90 -0.56 -5.23 6.20
N THR A 91 0.76 -5.36 6.40
CA THR A 91 1.76 -4.92 5.41
C THR A 91 1.63 -5.69 4.10
N THR A 92 1.38 -7.01 4.16
CA THR A 92 1.12 -7.84 2.98
C THR A 92 -0.17 -7.40 2.28
N TYR A 93 -1.24 -7.16 3.04
CA TYR A 93 -2.51 -6.65 2.54
C TYR A 93 -2.36 -5.31 1.83
N VAL A 94 -1.66 -4.35 2.44
CA VAL A 94 -1.40 -3.03 1.87
C VAL A 94 -0.61 -3.15 0.56
N THR A 95 0.46 -3.94 0.56
CA THR A 95 1.28 -4.15 -0.65
C THR A 95 0.46 -4.80 -1.77
N CYS A 96 -0.33 -5.83 -1.46
CA CYS A 96 -1.21 -6.46 -2.44
C CYS A 96 -2.29 -5.51 -2.97
N THR A 97 -2.86 -4.68 -2.10
CA THR A 97 -3.86 -3.69 -2.49
C THR A 97 -3.27 -2.60 -3.38
N GLU A 98 -2.04 -2.16 -3.11
CA GLU A 98 -1.31 -1.22 -3.96
C GLU A 98 -1.07 -1.80 -5.36
N ILE A 99 -0.63 -3.06 -5.44
CA ILE A 99 -0.42 -3.76 -6.72
C ILE A 99 -1.72 -3.86 -7.52
N GLU A 100 -2.83 -4.19 -6.85
CA GLU A 100 -4.15 -4.22 -7.50
C GLU A 100 -4.58 -2.84 -8.01
N LEU A 101 -4.39 -1.79 -7.22
CA LEU A 101 -4.75 -0.42 -7.59
C LEU A 101 -3.91 0.08 -8.76
N ARG A 102 -2.60 -0.20 -8.78
CA ARG A 102 -1.72 0.15 -9.92
C ARG A 102 -2.16 -0.53 -11.21
N ASN A 103 -2.83 -1.68 -11.12
CA ASN A 103 -3.42 -2.39 -12.26
C ASN A 103 -4.82 -1.90 -12.63
N THR A 104 -5.25 -0.72 -12.18
CA THR A 104 -6.49 -0.07 -12.64
C THR A 104 -6.20 1.22 -13.40
N GLU A 105 -7.14 1.64 -14.22
CA GLU A 105 -7.04 2.91 -14.96
C GLU A 105 -6.99 4.12 -14.00
N LEU A 106 -7.65 4.04 -12.84
CA LEU A 106 -7.55 5.03 -11.77
C LEU A 106 -6.13 5.10 -11.20
N GLY A 107 -5.55 3.96 -10.80
CA GLY A 107 -4.20 3.94 -10.22
C GLY A 107 -3.12 4.29 -11.23
N SER A 108 -3.29 3.90 -12.50
CA SER A 108 -2.42 4.35 -13.60
C SER A 108 -2.49 5.86 -13.78
N CYS A 109 -3.69 6.46 -13.68
CA CYS A 109 -3.85 7.91 -13.78
C CYS A 109 -3.17 8.65 -12.61
N ILE A 110 -3.37 8.19 -11.38
CA ILE A 110 -2.71 8.75 -10.19
C ILE A 110 -1.19 8.67 -10.35
N THR A 111 -0.66 7.51 -10.74
CA THR A 111 0.79 7.33 -10.97
C THR A 111 1.31 8.30 -12.03
N LYS A 112 0.54 8.54 -13.10
CA LYS A 112 0.88 9.52 -14.13
C LYS A 112 0.92 10.95 -13.58
N ILE A 113 -0.09 11.36 -12.81
CA ILE A 113 -0.13 12.66 -12.14
C ILE A 113 1.08 12.83 -11.22
N GLU A 114 1.40 11.83 -10.39
CA GLU A 114 2.52 11.92 -9.45
C GLU A 114 3.88 11.99 -10.14
N LYS A 115 4.01 11.33 -11.30
CA LYS A 115 5.21 11.36 -12.14
C LYS A 115 5.37 12.69 -12.87
N GLU A 116 4.32 13.15 -13.54
CA GLU A 116 4.36 14.35 -14.39
C GLU A 116 4.30 15.64 -13.59
N LYS A 117 3.78 15.56 -12.37
CA LYS A 117 3.61 16.68 -11.44
C LYS A 117 2.94 17.89 -12.10
N PRO A 118 1.77 17.73 -12.73
CA PRO A 118 1.11 18.81 -13.44
C PRO A 118 0.72 19.93 -12.48
N ASP A 119 0.53 21.12 -13.05
CA ASP A 119 -0.10 22.23 -12.34
C ASP A 119 -1.59 21.95 -12.14
N MET A 120 -2.01 21.95 -10.87
CA MET A 120 -3.40 21.70 -10.47
C MET A 120 -4.20 22.99 -10.29
N SER A 121 -3.62 24.17 -10.53
CA SER A 121 -4.26 25.48 -10.30
C SER A 121 -5.58 25.68 -11.06
N LYS A 122 -5.76 24.98 -12.19
CA LYS A 122 -7.01 25.01 -12.97
C LYS A 122 -8.19 24.30 -12.26
N TYR A 123 -7.92 23.41 -11.31
CA TYR A 123 -8.94 22.68 -10.56
C TYR A 123 -9.29 23.45 -9.29
N THR A 124 -10.25 24.38 -9.39
CA THR A 124 -10.63 25.27 -8.28
C THR A 124 -11.20 24.56 -7.05
N CYS A 125 -11.60 23.30 -7.19
CA CYS A 125 -12.05 22.46 -6.07
C CYS A 125 -10.89 21.81 -5.29
N MET A 126 -9.65 21.90 -5.78
CA MET A 126 -8.46 21.38 -5.09
C MET A 126 -7.77 22.48 -4.30
N GLY A 127 -7.51 22.21 -3.02
CA GLY A 127 -6.66 23.05 -2.17
C GLY A 127 -5.17 22.69 -2.26
N PRO A 128 -4.26 23.56 -1.78
CA PRO A 128 -2.84 23.22 -1.63
C PRO A 128 -2.57 21.98 -0.75
N GLU A 129 -3.48 21.69 0.18
CA GLU A 129 -3.48 20.52 1.06
C GLU A 129 -3.91 19.23 0.37
N ASP A 130 -4.60 19.32 -0.78
CA ASP A 130 -5.09 18.18 -1.55
C ASP A 130 -4.03 17.62 -2.50
N TYR A 131 -3.06 18.45 -2.91
CA TYR A 131 -1.97 18.07 -3.79
C TYR A 131 -0.67 18.76 -3.40
N LYS A 132 0.20 17.99 -2.75
CA LYS A 132 1.44 18.48 -2.16
C LYS A 132 2.63 17.67 -2.65
N ASN A 133 3.71 18.35 -3.01
CA ASN A 133 4.95 17.73 -3.50
C ASN A 133 4.77 16.78 -4.70
N GLY A 134 3.72 17.00 -5.50
CA GLY A 134 3.37 16.12 -6.61
C GLY A 134 2.63 14.86 -6.19
N VAL A 135 1.97 14.84 -5.02
CA VAL A 135 1.23 13.68 -4.51
C VAL A 135 -0.19 14.09 -4.14
N ILE A 136 -1.18 13.33 -4.61
CA ILE A 136 -2.59 13.48 -4.22
C ILE A 136 -2.72 13.01 -2.77
N GLN A 137 -3.21 13.88 -1.90
CA GLN A 137 -3.29 13.62 -0.47
C GLN A 137 -4.55 12.82 -0.11
N LEU A 138 -4.53 12.17 1.05
CA LEU A 138 -5.63 11.30 1.52
C LEU A 138 -7.00 12.01 1.52
N GLY A 139 -7.05 13.31 1.81
CA GLY A 139 -8.27 14.11 1.82
C GLY A 139 -9.06 14.07 0.50
N MET A 140 -8.36 13.94 -0.63
CA MET A 140 -8.98 13.81 -1.95
C MET A 140 -9.73 12.49 -2.12
N TYR A 141 -9.24 11.41 -1.51
CA TYR A 141 -9.87 10.09 -1.57
C TYR A 141 -11.05 9.97 -0.61
N THR A 142 -11.08 10.75 0.47
CA THR A 142 -12.11 10.64 1.51
C THR A 142 -13.16 11.73 1.41
N SER A 143 -12.73 12.99 1.49
CA SER A 143 -13.60 14.15 1.74
C SER A 143 -13.90 14.93 0.46
N ASN A 144 -13.06 14.81 -0.56
CA ASN A 144 -13.17 15.57 -1.81
C ASN A 144 -13.25 14.66 -3.05
N GLN A 145 -14.01 13.56 -2.93
CA GLN A 145 -14.10 12.52 -3.95
C GLN A 145 -14.67 13.01 -5.29
N GLU A 146 -15.60 13.95 -5.29
CA GLU A 146 -16.16 14.50 -6.54
C GLU A 146 -15.12 15.35 -7.29
N CYS A 147 -14.30 16.11 -6.56
CA CYS A 147 -13.20 16.86 -7.14
C CYS A 147 -12.16 15.92 -7.73
N LEU A 148 -11.74 14.89 -6.97
CA LEU A 148 -10.81 13.89 -7.47
C LEU A 148 -11.34 13.19 -8.73
N ARG A 149 -12.61 12.80 -8.75
CA ARG A 149 -13.25 12.20 -9.94
C ARG A 149 -13.16 13.11 -11.15
N SER A 150 -13.43 14.41 -10.97
CA SER A 150 -13.38 15.41 -12.03
C SER A 150 -11.95 15.62 -12.56
N VAL A 151 -10.97 15.68 -11.66
CA VAL A 151 -9.54 15.81 -11.98
C VAL A 151 -9.07 14.61 -12.80
N LEU A 152 -9.35 13.38 -12.35
CA LEU A 152 -8.94 12.17 -13.05
C LEU A 152 -9.57 12.10 -14.43
N LYS A 153 -10.88 12.37 -14.54
CA LYS A 153 -11.58 12.37 -15.83
C LYS A 153 -11.02 13.40 -16.80
N ASP A 154 -10.73 14.61 -16.34
CA ASP A 154 -10.16 15.66 -17.18
C ASP A 154 -8.71 15.37 -17.59
N TYR A 155 -7.89 14.82 -16.68
CA TYR A 155 -6.47 14.56 -16.93
C TYR A 155 -6.21 13.27 -17.74
N CYS A 156 -7.00 12.23 -17.52
CA CYS A 156 -6.77 10.89 -18.06
C CYS A 156 -7.92 10.35 -18.91
N GLY A 157 -9.08 11.02 -18.94
CA GLY A 157 -10.26 10.60 -19.69
C GLY A 157 -11.21 9.70 -18.91
N GLU A 158 -12.31 9.30 -19.54
CA GLU A 158 -13.41 8.56 -18.87
C GLU A 158 -12.98 7.23 -18.23
N LYS A 159 -12.01 6.53 -18.83
CA LYS A 159 -11.57 5.22 -18.32
C LYS A 159 -11.05 5.27 -16.89
N SER A 160 -10.43 6.38 -16.47
CA SER A 160 -9.90 6.51 -15.11
C SER A 160 -10.99 6.61 -14.05
N ILE A 161 -12.26 6.75 -14.44
CA ILE A 161 -13.39 6.81 -13.50
C ILE A 161 -14.42 5.69 -13.71
N GLU A 162 -14.15 4.71 -14.58
CA GLU A 162 -15.10 3.62 -14.89
C GLU A 162 -15.49 2.80 -13.66
N ASN A 163 -14.50 2.47 -12.80
CA ASN A 163 -14.71 1.73 -11.54
C ASN A 163 -14.41 2.59 -10.31
N TYR A 164 -14.60 3.91 -10.42
CA TYR A 164 -14.13 4.90 -9.46
C TYR A 164 -14.48 4.57 -8.01
N ASP A 165 -15.75 4.30 -7.71
CA ASP A 165 -16.19 4.11 -6.32
C ASP A 165 -15.57 2.87 -5.67
N ALA A 166 -15.41 1.77 -6.43
CA ALA A 166 -14.77 0.56 -5.92
C ALA A 166 -13.27 0.75 -5.68
N ASP A 167 -12.59 1.43 -6.62
CA ASP A 167 -11.16 1.71 -6.52
C ASP A 167 -10.85 2.70 -5.39
N ILE A 168 -11.67 3.73 -5.20
CA ILE A 168 -11.53 4.67 -4.08
C ILE A 168 -11.78 3.98 -2.74
N GLN A 169 -12.82 3.16 -2.61
CA GLN A 169 -13.05 2.41 -1.38
C GLN A 169 -11.85 1.52 -1.02
N LYS A 170 -11.26 0.87 -2.02
CA LYS A 170 -10.05 0.07 -1.86
C LYS A 170 -8.87 0.93 -1.40
N ALA A 171 -8.64 2.09 -2.02
CA ALA A 171 -7.57 3.02 -1.64
C ALA A 171 -7.75 3.59 -0.21
N VAL A 172 -8.97 3.95 0.17
CA VAL A 172 -9.29 4.46 1.52
C VAL A 172 -9.04 3.38 2.56
N LYS A 173 -9.50 2.14 2.32
CA LYS A 173 -9.26 1.02 3.25
C LYS A 173 -7.77 0.74 3.40
N MET A 174 -7.01 0.74 2.31
CA MET A 174 -5.55 0.62 2.33
C MET A 174 -4.90 1.70 3.19
N ALA A 175 -5.33 2.96 3.03
CA ALA A 175 -4.79 4.08 3.81
C ALA A 175 -5.09 3.96 5.30
N GLN A 176 -6.28 3.50 5.68
CA GLN A 176 -6.66 3.25 7.08
C GLN A 176 -5.79 2.15 7.71
N VAL A 177 -5.58 1.03 7.02
CA VAL A 177 -4.70 -0.04 7.50
C VAL A 177 -3.25 0.45 7.62
N THR A 178 -2.77 1.23 6.64
CA THR A 178 -1.42 1.83 6.68
C THR A 178 -1.23 2.72 7.91
N GLN A 179 -2.23 3.52 8.29
CA GLN A 179 -2.17 4.33 9.51
C GLN A 179 -2.05 3.47 10.77
N SER A 180 -2.80 2.36 10.85
CA SER A 180 -2.71 1.41 11.96
C SER A 180 -1.32 0.79 12.09
N ILE A 181 -0.71 0.36 10.97
CA ILE A 181 0.66 -0.17 10.94
C ILE A 181 1.66 0.88 11.47
N VAL A 182 1.57 2.11 10.99
CA VAL A 182 2.44 3.21 11.42
C VAL A 182 2.31 3.44 12.93
N ILE A 183 1.08 3.48 13.45
CA ILE A 183 0.86 3.64 14.90
C ILE A 183 1.51 2.48 15.67
N GLN A 184 1.36 1.24 15.24
CA GLN A 184 1.97 0.08 15.91
C GLN A 184 3.50 0.17 15.92
N LEU A 185 4.12 0.53 14.79
CA LEU A 185 5.58 0.62 14.66
C LEU A 185 6.18 1.78 15.47
N PHE A 186 5.48 2.92 15.61
CA PHE A 186 6.01 4.11 16.29
C PHE A 186 5.52 4.28 17.74
N ALA A 187 4.38 3.68 18.14
CA ALA A 187 3.90 3.71 19.53
C ALA A 187 4.72 2.77 20.45
N GLY A 188 5.34 1.72 19.91
CA GLY A 188 6.25 0.83 20.63
C GLY A 188 7.52 1.52 21.16
N ASN A 189 7.82 2.75 20.73
CA ASN A 189 9.00 3.50 21.15
C ASN A 189 8.75 4.50 22.30
N SER A 190 7.53 4.56 22.86
CA SER A 190 7.16 5.59 23.85
C SER A 190 7.07 5.11 25.31
N THR A 191 7.37 3.85 25.64
CA THR A 191 7.17 3.34 27.02
C THR A 191 8.42 3.19 27.89
N ASN A 192 9.64 3.44 27.38
CA ASN A 192 10.87 3.24 28.16
C ASN A 192 11.73 4.52 28.36
N GLY A 193 11.12 5.64 28.80
CA GLY A 193 11.91 6.88 28.95
C GLY A 193 11.44 7.94 29.95
N TRP A 194 10.39 7.71 30.75
CA TRP A 194 9.94 8.71 31.74
C TRP A 194 9.59 8.07 33.08
N MET A 195 10.58 7.44 33.72
CA MET A 195 10.66 7.36 35.18
C MET A 195 12.13 7.27 35.59
N LYS A 196 12.76 8.44 35.77
CA LYS A 196 13.72 8.75 36.83
C LYS A 196 13.91 10.26 36.92
#